data_AF-A0A969BUZ5-F1
#
_entry.id   AF-A0A969BUZ5-F1
#
_cell.length_a   1.000
_cell.length_b   1.000
_cell.length_c   1.000
_cell.angle_alpha   90.00
_cell.angle_beta   90.00
_cell.angle_gamma   90.00
#
_symmetry.space_group_name_H-M   'P 1'
#
loop_
_entity.id
_entity.type
_entity.pdbx_description
1 polymer ?
#
loop_
_entity_poly.entity_id
_entity_poly.type
_entity_poly.pdbx_seq_one_letter_code
_entity_poly.pdbx_strand_id
1 'polypeptide(L)'
;MQVIDYYACLAELTAGVVTDFCKTVKDETGSEKLTGAFFGYLMDLSWNVNFFGPLEGGVDYSTIQRCGHLGLSQLLRSPHIDFLVSPYGYAFRGVGGDGLAMQPSESVRLHGKLYLMEEDTLMHNRNEPDGRMQPIRDTLAIYKRNFANCLVHGHGITWLQSSLFAEYPEIEPQADALHPHLHKLGQWALQLDRKPQAEIAVLLDDESYFYTTLQNTVSLPGVFYQRVFNLPRIGAPHDVVLLRDLIEGRLPPYKLYIFLNAFRLTRPQREALASQIRREGRTALWLYAPGYINDDADAPLHEDHMTDLTGLRFGRADNPWSVHAHITNFQHEITKDIPQDLFWGTQRSLAPIFHVADPEATVLGQMITVYGRSKPGLALKEFAEWRSIYCATPNVPAPVLRGIARYAGVHLYSKAGDVLYATPNLLCVHTSGGGPRTFTLPKPAEIVYDLFEMREVARDVCTLEVNLPPASTSLWYAGDAQRLL
;
A
#
# COMPACT_ATOMS: atom_id res chain seq x y z
N MET A 1 -17.87 12.54 22.01
CA MET A 1 -17.15 13.66 21.37
C MET A 1 -15.76 13.93 21.98
N GLN A 2 -15.51 13.70 23.29
CA GLN A 2 -14.20 14.01 23.91
C GLN A 2 -12.99 13.17 23.44
N VAL A 3 -13.19 11.94 22.93
CA VAL A 3 -12.07 11.05 22.56
C VAL A 3 -11.48 11.36 21.18
N ILE A 4 -12.33 11.67 20.20
CA ILE A 4 -11.91 12.04 18.84
C ILE A 4 -11.09 13.33 18.91
N ASP A 5 -11.63 14.36 19.57
CA ASP A 5 -10.96 15.65 19.75
C ASP A 5 -9.62 15.50 20.48
N TYR A 6 -9.53 14.62 21.47
CA TYR A 6 -8.27 14.34 22.17
C TYR A 6 -7.20 13.76 21.25
N TYR A 7 -7.55 12.76 20.43
CA TYR A 7 -6.58 12.17 19.50
C TYR A 7 -6.22 13.10 18.34
N ALA A 8 -7.16 13.91 17.86
CA ALA A 8 -6.88 14.96 16.89
C ALA A 8 -5.89 15.99 17.47
N CYS A 9 -6.15 16.48 18.70
CA CYS A 9 -5.25 17.38 19.41
C CYS A 9 -3.85 16.76 19.63
N LEU A 10 -3.78 15.48 20.03
CA LEU A 10 -2.50 14.78 20.16
C LEU A 10 -1.74 14.74 18.82
N ALA A 11 -2.42 14.42 17.73
CA ALA A 11 -1.84 14.37 16.39
C ALA A 11 -1.32 15.75 15.94
N GLU A 12 -2.13 16.79 16.10
CA GLU A 12 -1.78 18.18 15.79
C GLU A 12 -0.60 18.68 16.64
N LEU A 13 -0.62 18.43 17.95
CA LEU A 13 0.45 18.81 18.87
C LEU A 13 1.77 18.12 18.50
N THR A 14 1.74 16.81 18.26
CA THR A 14 2.95 16.06 17.91
C THR A 14 3.54 16.57 16.58
N ALA A 15 2.68 16.81 15.59
CA ALA A 15 3.08 17.38 14.31
C ALA A 15 3.63 18.82 14.43
N GLY A 16 2.99 19.64 15.25
CA GLY A 16 3.41 21.01 15.55
C GLY A 16 4.81 21.04 16.15
N VAL A 17 5.06 20.22 17.18
CA VAL A 17 6.38 20.14 17.84
C VAL A 17 7.48 19.72 16.87
N VAL A 18 7.23 18.72 16.02
CA VAL A 18 8.21 18.32 14.98
C VAL A 18 8.48 19.47 14.01
N THR A 19 7.43 20.17 13.58
CA THR A 19 7.55 21.32 12.68
C THR A 19 8.38 22.44 13.31
N ASP A 20 8.15 22.75 14.59
CA ASP A 20 8.84 23.80 15.33
C ASP A 20 10.34 23.50 15.49
N PHE A 21 10.71 22.25 15.80
CA PHE A 21 12.11 21.85 15.84
C PHE A 21 12.78 21.96 14.48
N CYS A 22 12.13 21.50 13.41
CA CYS A 22 12.68 21.59 12.07
C CYS A 22 12.81 23.05 11.61
N LYS A 23 11.83 23.90 11.94
CA LYS A 23 11.90 25.34 11.69
C LYS A 23 13.09 25.98 12.41
N THR A 24 13.31 25.64 13.68
CA THR A 24 14.43 26.16 14.46
C THR A 24 15.77 25.83 13.77
N VAL A 25 15.95 24.57 13.34
CA VAL A 25 17.16 24.18 12.59
C VAL A 25 17.30 24.96 11.28
N LYS A 26 16.20 25.17 10.53
CA LYS A 26 16.21 25.97 9.30
C LYS A 26 16.61 27.42 9.55
N ASP A 27 16.07 28.06 10.60
CA ASP A 27 16.38 29.45 10.94
C ASP A 27 17.85 29.60 11.34
N GLU A 28 18.36 28.72 12.21
CA GLU A 28 19.75 28.77 12.69
C GLU A 28 20.79 28.43 11.61
N THR A 29 20.40 27.67 10.59
CA THR A 29 21.29 27.25 9.50
C THR A 29 21.11 28.05 8.22
N GLY A 30 20.27 29.10 8.22
CA GLY A 30 19.94 29.82 6.99
C GLY A 30 19.35 28.91 5.90
N SER A 31 18.66 27.85 6.31
CA SER A 31 18.10 26.77 5.47
C SER A 31 19.13 25.91 4.71
N GLU A 32 20.42 25.94 5.06
CA GLU A 32 21.45 25.11 4.43
C GLU A 32 21.37 23.61 4.78
N LYS A 33 20.68 23.24 5.87
CA LYS A 33 20.51 21.84 6.30
C LYS A 33 19.13 21.30 5.95
N LEU A 34 19.09 20.02 5.58
CA LEU A 34 17.83 19.29 5.43
C LEU A 34 17.29 18.90 6.81
N THR A 35 15.97 18.99 6.98
CA THR A 35 15.28 18.67 8.24
C THR A 35 14.12 17.70 8.00
N GLY A 36 13.87 16.85 8.98
CA GLY A 36 12.90 15.77 8.85
C GLY A 36 12.76 14.99 10.15
N ALA A 37 11.89 13.98 10.14
CA ALA A 37 11.61 13.17 11.32
C ALA A 37 11.15 11.75 10.97
N PHE A 38 11.33 10.87 11.96
CA PHE A 38 10.70 9.56 12.04
C PHE A 38 9.19 9.75 12.33
N PHE A 39 8.35 9.81 11.29
CA PHE A 39 6.93 10.19 11.43
C PHE A 39 6.02 9.63 10.34
N GLY A 40 4.72 9.49 10.66
CA GLY A 40 3.68 9.14 9.68
C GLY A 40 3.47 7.66 9.39
N TYR A 41 3.66 6.77 10.38
CA TYR A 41 3.63 5.31 10.21
C TYR A 41 2.19 4.75 10.12
N LEU A 42 1.37 5.41 9.29
CA LEU A 42 -0.07 5.21 9.21
C LEU A 42 -0.42 3.77 8.81
N MET A 43 0.44 3.11 8.06
CA MET A 43 0.18 1.79 7.51
C MET A 43 0.77 0.65 8.35
N ASP A 44 1.50 0.93 9.44
CA ASP A 44 2.12 -0.09 10.30
C ASP A 44 1.62 -0.02 11.75
N LEU A 45 1.31 1.18 12.26
CA LEU A 45 0.86 1.36 13.65
C LEU A 45 -0.57 0.86 13.91
N SER A 46 -1.28 0.39 12.88
CA SER A 46 -2.46 -0.44 13.08
C SER A 46 -2.13 -1.74 13.81
N TRP A 47 -1.04 -2.42 13.46
CA TRP A 47 -0.75 -3.78 13.94
C TRP A 47 -0.24 -3.86 15.38
N ASN A 48 0.43 -2.81 15.88
CA ASN A 48 1.20 -2.89 17.11
C ASN A 48 0.44 -2.32 18.32
N VAL A 49 0.49 -3.01 19.47
CA VAL A 49 -0.02 -2.52 20.78
C VAL A 49 0.98 -1.65 21.55
N ASN A 50 2.28 -1.82 21.30
CA ASN A 50 3.38 -1.08 21.89
C ASN A 50 4.62 -1.15 20.97
N PHE A 51 4.82 -0.12 20.14
CA PHE A 51 5.84 -0.09 19.06
C PHE A 51 7.29 -0.34 19.52
N PHE A 52 7.57 -0.24 20.83
CA PHE A 52 8.86 -0.56 21.46
C PHE A 52 8.75 -1.40 22.75
N GLY A 53 7.57 -1.97 23.02
CA GLY A 53 7.36 -2.82 24.19
C GLY A 53 7.59 -4.30 23.91
N PRO A 54 7.82 -5.13 24.93
CA PRO A 54 7.77 -6.57 24.76
C PRO A 54 6.41 -6.97 24.17
N LEU A 55 6.42 -7.93 23.23
CA LEU A 55 5.23 -8.50 22.58
C LEU A 55 4.33 -9.30 23.54
N GLU A 56 4.47 -9.09 24.86
CA GLU A 56 3.70 -9.75 25.91
C GLU A 56 2.24 -9.27 26.00
N GLY A 57 1.82 -8.33 25.12
CA GLY A 57 0.43 -7.99 24.87
C GLY A 57 0.07 -8.29 23.42
N GLY A 58 -1.02 -9.04 23.18
CA GLY A 58 -1.47 -9.40 21.83
C GLY A 58 -1.80 -8.21 20.93
N VAL A 59 -2.15 -8.46 19.67
CA VAL A 59 -2.38 -7.41 18.63
C VAL A 59 -3.83 -6.88 18.59
N ASP A 60 -4.51 -6.83 19.73
CA ASP A 60 -5.95 -6.54 19.77
C ASP A 60 -6.29 -5.06 19.69
N TYR A 61 -5.37 -4.19 20.08
CA TYR A 61 -5.56 -2.75 20.05
C TYR A 61 -4.52 -2.06 19.19
N SER A 62 -4.98 -1.15 18.36
CA SER A 62 -4.16 -0.30 17.53
C SER A 62 -3.47 0.79 18.37
N THR A 63 -2.29 1.19 17.91
CA THR A 63 -1.56 2.35 18.41
C THR A 63 -1.78 3.59 17.55
N ILE A 64 -2.40 3.46 16.36
CA ILE A 64 -2.44 4.54 15.37
C ILE A 64 -3.10 5.82 15.90
N GLN A 65 -4.23 5.75 16.59
CA GLN A 65 -4.87 6.95 17.15
C GLN A 65 -4.11 7.55 18.34
N ARG A 66 -3.29 6.75 19.04
CA ARG A 66 -2.69 7.08 20.34
C ARG A 66 -1.22 7.50 20.27
N CYS A 67 -0.63 7.51 19.07
CA CYS A 67 0.80 7.75 18.87
C CYS A 67 1.16 9.14 18.32
N GLY A 68 0.18 9.93 17.91
CA GLY A 68 0.40 11.25 17.28
C GLY A 68 0.75 11.21 15.78
N HIS A 69 1.06 10.05 15.18
CA HIS A 69 1.47 9.96 13.77
C HIS A 69 0.38 10.34 12.76
N LEU A 70 -0.89 10.44 13.19
CA LEU A 70 -2.01 10.94 12.36
C LEU A 70 -1.86 12.42 11.96
N GLY A 71 -0.89 13.15 12.51
CA GLY A 71 -0.55 14.51 12.07
C GLY A 71 0.27 14.58 10.77
N LEU A 72 0.38 13.48 10.01
CA LEU A 72 1.24 13.41 8.81
C LEU A 72 0.87 14.48 7.78
N SER A 73 -0.43 14.69 7.56
CA SER A 73 -0.93 15.66 6.60
C SER A 73 -0.45 17.09 6.90
N GLN A 74 -0.32 17.48 8.17
CA GLN A 74 0.25 18.76 8.59
C GLN A 74 1.74 18.86 8.24
N LEU A 75 2.53 17.82 8.52
CA LEU A 75 3.96 17.78 8.21
C LEU A 75 4.23 17.87 6.71
N LEU A 76 3.44 17.15 5.90
CA LEU A 76 3.60 17.17 4.44
C LEU A 76 3.44 18.59 3.86
N ARG A 77 2.58 19.42 4.46
CA ARG A 77 2.35 20.81 4.03
C ARG A 77 3.37 21.81 4.58
N SER A 78 4.16 21.42 5.59
CA SER A 78 5.12 22.32 6.20
C SER A 78 6.30 22.58 5.25
N PRO A 79 6.71 23.84 5.02
CA PRO A 79 7.91 24.15 4.26
C PRO A 79 9.19 23.82 5.03
N HIS A 80 9.10 23.54 6.33
CA HIS A 80 10.24 23.23 7.20
C HIS A 80 10.58 21.73 7.24
N ILE A 81 9.80 20.89 6.58
CA ILE A 81 10.08 19.45 6.46
C ILE A 81 10.60 19.19 5.06
N ASP A 82 11.78 18.58 4.91
CA ASP A 82 12.33 18.17 3.62
C ASP A 82 12.21 16.65 3.40
N PHE A 83 12.30 15.88 4.48
CA PHE A 83 12.23 14.42 4.43
C PHE A 83 11.48 13.81 5.61
N LEU A 84 11.01 12.58 5.42
CA LEU A 84 10.44 11.73 6.46
C LEU A 84 11.16 10.38 6.45
N VAL A 85 11.34 9.80 7.63
CA VAL A 85 12.02 8.52 7.81
C VAL A 85 11.06 7.51 8.38
N SER A 86 11.16 6.24 8.00
CA SER A 86 10.72 5.12 8.84
C SER A 86 11.72 3.97 8.74
N PRO A 87 11.77 3.09 9.75
CA PRO A 87 12.33 1.77 9.54
C PRO A 87 11.54 0.98 8.50
N TYR A 88 12.06 -0.17 8.09
CA TYR A 88 11.33 -1.11 7.26
C TYR A 88 10.08 -1.62 7.99
N GLY A 89 8.95 -1.81 7.29
CA GLY A 89 7.72 -2.37 7.88
C GLY A 89 7.86 -3.81 8.38
N TYR A 90 7.81 -4.05 9.69
CA TYR A 90 8.19 -5.34 10.31
C TYR A 90 7.22 -6.52 10.11
N ALA A 91 6.16 -6.33 9.32
CA ALA A 91 5.09 -7.30 9.13
C ALA A 91 5.55 -8.62 8.50
N PHE A 92 6.25 -8.50 7.36
CA PHE A 92 6.67 -9.64 6.56
C PHE A 92 7.99 -9.30 5.87
N ARG A 93 9.07 -9.41 6.64
CA ARG A 93 10.43 -9.17 6.16
C ARG A 93 10.89 -10.24 5.15
N GLY A 94 10.36 -11.47 5.32
CA GLY A 94 10.72 -12.74 4.68
C GLY A 94 10.77 -12.76 3.16
N VAL A 95 11.25 -13.87 2.60
CA VAL A 95 10.97 -14.23 1.20
C VAL A 95 9.46 -14.24 0.97
N GLY A 96 9.06 -13.64 -0.15
CA GLY A 96 7.67 -13.40 -0.46
C GLY A 96 7.12 -12.10 0.12
N GLY A 97 7.81 -11.44 1.07
CA GLY A 97 7.47 -10.10 1.56
C GLY A 97 7.77 -8.98 0.55
N ASP A 98 7.37 -7.75 0.89
CA ASP A 98 7.43 -6.51 0.09
C ASP A 98 8.39 -5.47 0.72
N GLY A 99 8.86 -4.45 0.00
CA GLY A 99 9.62 -3.30 0.51
C GLY A 99 8.75 -2.31 1.29
N LEU A 100 8.19 -2.75 2.41
CA LEU A 100 7.09 -2.11 3.15
C LEU A 100 7.45 -0.72 3.75
N ALA A 101 7.23 0.37 3.02
CA ALA A 101 7.33 1.74 3.56
C ALA A 101 6.19 2.08 4.52
N MET A 102 6.45 2.55 5.75
CA MET A 102 5.40 2.69 6.78
C MET A 102 4.42 3.86 6.52
N GLN A 103 4.85 4.86 5.76
CA GLN A 103 4.08 6.01 5.29
C GLN A 103 3.42 5.72 3.94
N PRO A 104 2.28 6.37 3.61
CA PRO A 104 1.82 6.47 2.22
C PRO A 104 2.87 7.26 1.40
N SER A 105 3.87 6.55 0.89
CA SER A 105 5.10 7.13 0.36
C SER A 105 4.86 8.02 -0.85
N GLU A 106 3.84 7.71 -1.65
CA GLU A 106 3.50 8.53 -2.81
C GLU A 106 2.92 9.88 -2.39
N SER A 107 2.21 9.98 -1.25
CA SER A 107 1.85 11.27 -0.66
C SER A 107 3.07 12.05 -0.19
N VAL A 108 4.06 11.38 0.41
CA VAL A 108 5.32 12.04 0.80
C VAL A 108 5.96 12.70 -0.42
N ARG A 109 6.08 11.96 -1.53
CA ARG A 109 6.62 12.45 -2.80
C ARG A 109 5.76 13.55 -3.45
N LEU A 110 4.42 13.42 -3.43
CA LEU A 110 3.50 14.42 -4.00
C LEU A 110 3.63 15.80 -3.35
N HIS A 111 4.02 15.85 -2.07
CA HIS A 111 4.29 17.10 -1.34
C HIS A 111 5.75 17.55 -1.43
N GLY A 112 6.52 16.97 -2.36
CA GLY A 112 7.92 17.33 -2.60
C GLY A 112 8.86 16.95 -1.46
N LYS A 113 8.47 15.95 -0.65
CA LYS A 113 9.27 15.45 0.48
C LYS A 113 9.98 14.16 0.08
N LEU A 114 11.20 13.96 0.58
CA LEU A 114 11.92 12.70 0.40
C LEU A 114 11.51 11.69 1.48
N TYR A 115 11.08 10.50 1.09
CA TYR A 115 10.99 9.39 2.04
C TYR A 115 12.34 8.66 2.12
N LEU A 116 12.82 8.43 3.33
CA LEU A 116 14.03 7.68 3.64
C LEU A 116 13.65 6.39 4.36
N MET A 117 13.93 5.24 3.74
CA MET A 117 13.82 3.97 4.42
C MET A 117 15.09 3.71 5.23
N GLU A 118 14.95 3.54 6.54
CA GLU A 118 15.97 2.91 7.36
C GLU A 118 15.87 1.39 7.18
N GLU A 119 16.82 0.83 6.45
CA GLU A 119 16.89 -0.59 6.14
C GLU A 119 17.48 -1.34 7.35
N ASP A 120 16.59 -2.02 8.06
CA ASP A 120 16.89 -2.79 9.28
C ASP A 120 16.26 -4.20 9.23
N THR A 121 16.08 -4.77 8.03
CA THR A 121 15.29 -6.01 7.89
C THR A 121 15.89 -7.23 8.57
N LEU A 122 17.22 -7.33 8.64
CA LEU A 122 17.91 -8.56 9.01
C LEU A 122 18.66 -8.48 10.33
N MET A 123 18.54 -7.36 11.03
CA MET A 123 19.38 -7.05 12.17
C MET A 123 19.27 -8.09 13.28
N HIS A 124 20.38 -8.78 13.55
CA HIS A 124 20.65 -9.34 14.87
C HIS A 124 20.91 -8.15 15.80
N ASN A 125 19.98 -7.89 16.71
CA ASN A 125 20.25 -7.03 17.85
C ASN A 125 20.45 -7.91 19.09
N ARG A 126 21.10 -7.39 20.13
CA ARG A 126 21.34 -8.12 21.40
C ARG A 126 20.11 -8.78 22.01
N ASN A 127 18.90 -8.35 21.62
CA ASN A 127 17.65 -8.80 22.18
C ASN A 127 17.00 -9.95 21.39
N GLU A 128 17.46 -10.25 20.17
CA GLU A 128 16.91 -11.31 19.32
C GLU A 128 18.04 -12.11 18.63
N PRO A 129 18.76 -12.96 19.39
CA PRO A 129 20.00 -13.56 18.92
C PRO A 129 19.83 -14.57 17.78
N ASP A 130 18.63 -15.13 17.61
CA ASP A 130 18.30 -16.06 16.53
C ASP A 130 17.93 -15.32 15.22
N GLY A 131 17.94 -13.99 15.23
CA GLY A 131 17.61 -13.11 14.10
C GLY A 131 16.12 -12.94 13.86
N ARG A 132 15.78 -11.77 13.31
CA ARG A 132 14.40 -11.39 12.97
C ARG A 132 13.85 -12.06 11.72
N MET A 133 14.75 -12.69 10.95
CA MET A 133 14.54 -13.10 9.58
C MET A 133 15.32 -14.35 9.25
N GLN A 134 14.61 -15.40 8.81
CA GLN A 134 15.18 -16.70 8.49
C GLN A 134 14.58 -17.24 7.18
N PRO A 135 15.37 -17.88 6.31
CA PRO A 135 16.79 -18.24 6.47
C PRO A 135 17.80 -17.17 6.00
N ILE A 136 18.99 -17.13 6.63
CA ILE A 136 20.11 -16.23 6.30
C ILE A 136 20.53 -16.27 4.83
N ARG A 137 20.40 -17.43 4.16
CA ARG A 137 20.78 -17.57 2.74
C ARG A 137 19.97 -16.68 1.79
N ASP A 138 18.79 -16.23 2.22
CA ASP A 138 17.89 -15.42 1.39
C ASP A 138 18.18 -13.90 1.53
N THR A 139 19.12 -13.52 2.42
CA THR A 139 19.46 -12.13 2.76
C THR A 139 19.72 -11.26 1.54
N LEU A 140 20.61 -11.67 0.63
CA LEU A 140 20.96 -10.84 -0.52
C LEU A 140 19.76 -10.58 -1.44
N ALA A 141 18.84 -11.54 -1.55
CA ALA A 141 17.62 -11.34 -2.33
C ALA A 141 16.72 -10.29 -1.68
N ILE A 142 16.65 -10.26 -0.34
CA ILE A 142 15.89 -9.26 0.42
C ILE A 142 16.51 -7.86 0.29
N TYR A 143 17.84 -7.73 0.36
CA TYR A 143 18.52 -6.45 0.13
C TYR A 143 18.34 -5.94 -1.28
N LYS A 144 18.47 -6.82 -2.28
CA LYS A 144 18.12 -6.50 -3.66
C LYS A 144 16.66 -6.04 -3.78
N ARG A 145 15.71 -6.70 -3.09
CA ARG A 145 14.27 -6.35 -3.12
C ARG A 145 14.03 -4.97 -2.52
N ASN A 146 14.56 -4.71 -1.33
CA ASN A 146 14.33 -3.48 -0.58
C ASN A 146 14.99 -2.30 -1.30
N PHE A 147 16.21 -2.48 -1.81
CA PHE A 147 16.85 -1.50 -2.68
C PHE A 147 16.02 -1.22 -3.94
N ALA A 148 15.55 -2.25 -4.64
CA ALA A 148 14.78 -2.07 -5.86
C ALA A 148 13.43 -1.39 -5.61
N ASN A 149 12.76 -1.67 -4.49
CA ASN A 149 11.58 -0.93 -4.05
C ASN A 149 11.91 0.56 -3.88
N CYS A 150 12.94 0.90 -3.09
CA CYS A 150 13.37 2.29 -2.93
C CYS A 150 13.70 2.97 -4.26
N LEU A 151 14.40 2.26 -5.15
CA LEU A 151 14.78 2.79 -6.45
C LEU A 151 13.58 3.15 -7.32
N VAL A 152 12.60 2.24 -7.39
CA VAL A 152 11.37 2.37 -8.20
C VAL A 152 10.45 3.45 -7.67
N HIS A 153 10.25 3.52 -6.35
CA HIS A 153 9.37 4.51 -5.73
C HIS A 153 10.02 5.89 -5.54
N GLY A 154 11.32 6.02 -5.83
CA GLY A 154 12.03 7.30 -5.71
C GLY A 154 12.45 7.64 -4.28
N HIS A 155 12.62 6.63 -3.43
CA HIS A 155 13.00 6.77 -2.03
C HIS A 155 14.51 6.88 -1.86
N GLY A 156 14.94 7.45 -0.72
CA GLY A 156 16.27 7.21 -0.18
C GLY A 156 16.30 5.95 0.67
N ILE A 157 17.49 5.41 0.85
CA ILE A 157 17.74 4.23 1.68
C ILE A 157 18.96 4.49 2.55
N THR A 158 18.84 4.18 3.84
CA THR A 158 19.92 4.22 4.82
C THR A 158 20.07 2.84 5.40
N TRP A 159 21.23 2.21 5.26
CA TRP A 159 21.50 0.88 5.82
C TRP A 159 21.85 1.03 7.30
N LEU A 160 21.04 0.47 8.20
CA LEU A 160 21.23 0.63 9.65
C LEU A 160 22.36 -0.30 10.14
N GLN A 161 23.56 0.22 10.36
CA GLN A 161 24.65 -0.58 10.94
C GLN A 161 25.28 0.14 12.12
N SER A 162 25.40 -0.55 13.26
CA SER A 162 26.06 -0.04 14.47
C SER A 162 26.64 -1.19 15.31
N SER A 163 27.35 -0.88 16.39
CA SER A 163 27.80 -1.90 17.35
C SER A 163 26.67 -2.66 18.05
N LEU A 164 25.42 -2.16 17.99
CA LEU A 164 24.23 -2.81 18.53
C LEU A 164 23.37 -3.50 17.47
N PHE A 165 23.61 -3.20 16.18
CA PHE A 165 22.86 -3.66 15.02
C PHE A 165 23.87 -4.10 13.96
N ALA A 166 24.21 -5.38 13.96
CA ALA A 166 25.24 -5.94 13.10
C ALA A 166 24.70 -7.13 12.31
N GLU A 167 25.34 -7.39 11.18
CA GLU A 167 25.02 -8.50 10.30
C GLU A 167 25.49 -9.85 10.83
N TYR A 168 24.92 -10.92 10.27
CA TYR A 168 25.51 -12.25 10.42
C TYR A 168 26.93 -12.25 9.85
N PRO A 169 27.96 -12.72 10.59
CA PRO A 169 29.34 -12.77 10.11
C PRO A 169 29.51 -13.53 8.78
N GLU A 170 28.63 -14.50 8.51
CA GLU A 170 28.62 -15.29 7.28
C GLU A 170 28.13 -14.50 6.05
N ILE A 171 27.33 -13.45 6.27
CA ILE A 171 26.77 -12.58 5.25
C ILE A 171 27.57 -11.30 5.08
N GLU A 172 28.23 -10.82 6.13
CA GLU A 172 28.97 -9.55 6.13
C GLU A 172 29.87 -9.36 4.88
N PRO A 173 30.71 -10.34 4.45
CA PRO A 173 31.51 -10.17 3.25
C PRO A 173 30.70 -10.02 1.95
N GLN A 174 29.53 -10.67 1.89
CA GLN A 174 28.63 -10.59 0.73
C GLN A 174 27.85 -9.29 0.71
N ALA A 175 27.39 -8.81 1.86
CA ALA A 175 26.75 -7.51 2.01
C ALA A 175 27.73 -6.37 1.70
N ASP A 176 28.97 -6.44 2.20
CA ASP A 176 30.04 -5.49 1.91
C ASP A 176 30.40 -5.43 0.42
N ALA A 177 30.30 -6.55 -0.30
CA ALA A 177 30.48 -6.59 -1.75
C ALA A 177 29.25 -6.04 -2.50
N LEU A 178 28.03 -6.27 -1.98
CA LEU A 178 26.78 -5.87 -2.62
C LEU A 178 26.51 -4.37 -2.46
N HIS A 179 26.67 -3.79 -1.27
CA HIS A 179 26.31 -2.39 -0.99
C HIS A 179 26.98 -1.36 -1.91
N PRO A 180 28.29 -1.45 -2.24
CA PRO A 180 28.91 -0.56 -3.22
C PRO A 180 28.31 -0.67 -4.62
N HIS A 181 27.90 -1.88 -5.03
CA HIS A 181 27.20 -2.09 -6.30
C HIS A 181 25.83 -1.43 -6.29
N LEU A 182 25.04 -1.62 -5.22
CA LEU A 182 23.75 -0.97 -5.04
C LEU A 182 23.88 0.56 -5.01
N HIS A 183 24.92 1.09 -4.35
CA HIS A 183 25.19 2.53 -4.34
C HIS A 183 25.46 3.09 -5.74
N LYS A 184 26.34 2.43 -6.52
CA LYS A 184 26.63 2.83 -7.91
C LYS A 184 25.38 2.76 -8.78
N LEU A 185 24.58 1.70 -8.63
CA LEU A 185 23.32 1.54 -9.36
C LEU A 185 22.31 2.63 -8.98
N GLY A 186 22.22 3.00 -7.70
CA GLY A 186 21.40 4.10 -7.22
C GLY A 186 21.79 5.44 -7.82
N GLN A 187 23.10 5.73 -7.89
CA GLN A 187 23.63 6.94 -8.54
C GLN A 187 23.32 6.95 -10.05
N TRP A 188 23.55 5.84 -10.74
CA TRP A 188 23.19 5.69 -12.15
C TRP A 188 21.68 5.83 -12.38
N ALA A 189 20.83 5.39 -11.46
CA ALA A 189 19.38 5.52 -11.65
C ALA A 189 18.87 6.97 -11.53
N LEU A 190 19.68 7.91 -11.03
CA LEU A 190 19.28 9.33 -10.93
C LEU A 190 19.06 10.00 -12.30
N GLN A 191 19.63 9.46 -13.38
CA GLN A 191 19.40 9.92 -14.76
C GLN A 191 18.17 9.27 -15.43
N LEU A 192 17.54 8.29 -14.80
CA LEU A 192 16.36 7.62 -15.36
C LEU A 192 15.09 8.45 -15.15
N ASP A 193 14.10 8.26 -16.03
CA ASP A 193 12.74 8.73 -15.75
C ASP A 193 12.11 7.80 -14.70
N ARG A 194 12.11 8.28 -13.45
CA ARG A 194 11.51 7.60 -12.30
C ARG A 194 10.16 8.21 -11.92
N LYS A 195 9.46 8.84 -12.87
CA LYS A 195 8.06 9.23 -12.67
C LYS A 195 7.24 7.97 -12.38
N PRO A 196 6.28 8.03 -11.44
CA PRO A 196 5.35 6.94 -11.23
C PRO A 196 4.60 6.60 -12.51
N GLN A 197 4.37 5.31 -12.73
CA GLN A 197 3.59 4.78 -13.85
C GLN A 197 2.43 3.90 -13.36
N ALA A 198 2.10 3.97 -12.08
CA ALA A 198 0.95 3.27 -11.53
C ALA A 198 -0.34 3.77 -12.18
N GLU A 199 -1.20 2.84 -12.59
CA GLU A 199 -2.56 3.15 -13.06
C GLU A 199 -3.62 2.82 -11.99
N ILE A 200 -3.15 2.43 -10.80
CA ILE A 200 -3.92 2.13 -9.59
C ILE A 200 -3.52 3.11 -8.49
N ALA A 201 -4.48 3.86 -7.97
CA ALA A 201 -4.33 4.59 -6.71
C ALA A 201 -4.97 3.78 -5.58
N VAL A 202 -4.24 3.63 -4.48
CA VAL A 202 -4.72 3.05 -3.23
C VAL A 202 -4.83 4.18 -2.20
N LEU A 203 -6.05 4.42 -1.73
CA LEU A 203 -6.41 5.61 -0.96
C LEU A 203 -6.56 5.22 0.52
N LEU A 204 -5.70 5.80 1.35
CA LEU A 204 -5.76 5.72 2.80
C LEU A 204 -6.34 7.02 3.36
N ASP A 205 -7.42 6.93 4.12
CA ASP A 205 -7.99 8.08 4.82
C ASP A 205 -7.45 8.14 6.25
N ASP A 206 -6.61 9.13 6.52
CA ASP A 206 -6.04 9.35 7.85
C ASP A 206 -7.11 9.80 8.86
N GLU A 207 -8.10 10.59 8.43
CA GLU A 207 -9.18 11.06 9.31
C GLU A 207 -10.07 9.93 9.83
N SER A 208 -10.43 8.96 8.97
CA SER A 208 -11.26 7.83 9.38
C SER A 208 -10.67 7.02 10.53
N TYR A 209 -9.35 7.04 10.75
CA TYR A 209 -8.78 6.40 11.95
C TYR A 209 -9.35 6.97 13.25
N PHE A 210 -9.59 8.28 13.34
CA PHE A 210 -10.17 8.88 14.55
C PHE A 210 -11.59 8.39 14.84
N TYR A 211 -12.34 8.01 13.80
CA TYR A 211 -13.73 7.56 13.87
C TYR A 211 -13.88 6.04 13.96
N THR A 212 -12.77 5.30 14.06
CA THR A 212 -12.78 3.84 14.22
C THR A 212 -12.45 3.44 15.66
N THR A 213 -12.89 2.25 16.05
CA THR A 213 -12.49 1.65 17.32
C THR A 213 -10.97 1.48 17.39
N LEU A 214 -10.41 1.56 18.61
CA LEU A 214 -9.02 1.17 18.84
C LEU A 214 -8.81 -0.33 18.62
N GLN A 215 -9.86 -1.14 18.61
CA GLN A 215 -9.70 -2.57 18.35
C GLN A 215 -9.26 -2.80 16.91
N ASN A 216 -8.36 -3.76 16.70
CA ASN A 216 -7.85 -4.13 15.38
C ASN A 216 -8.84 -4.91 14.51
N THR A 217 -10.14 -4.69 14.69
CA THR A 217 -11.20 -5.36 13.95
C THR A 217 -11.25 -4.94 12.49
N VAL A 218 -10.97 -3.65 12.20
CA VAL A 218 -11.06 -3.07 10.84
C VAL A 218 -9.69 -2.79 10.23
N SER A 219 -8.85 -1.99 10.89
CA SER A 219 -7.62 -1.46 10.30
C SER A 219 -6.56 -2.54 10.03
N LEU A 220 -6.44 -3.53 10.91
CA LEU A 220 -5.49 -4.62 10.72
C LEU A 220 -5.83 -5.47 9.47
N PRO A 221 -7.04 -6.02 9.29
CA PRO A 221 -7.37 -6.74 8.06
C PRO A 221 -7.57 -5.84 6.84
N GLY A 222 -8.13 -4.64 7.01
CA GLY A 222 -8.55 -3.76 5.90
C GLY A 222 -7.43 -2.88 5.32
N VAL A 223 -6.43 -2.50 6.13
CA VAL A 223 -5.30 -1.67 5.69
C VAL A 223 -4.01 -2.48 5.73
N PHE A 224 -3.62 -2.98 6.91
CA PHE A 224 -2.31 -3.61 7.09
C PHE A 224 -2.16 -4.91 6.29
N TYR A 225 -3.05 -5.90 6.48
CA TYR A 225 -2.99 -7.15 5.72
C TYR A 225 -3.26 -6.96 4.23
N GLN A 226 -4.16 -6.04 3.88
CA GLN A 226 -4.40 -5.66 2.48
C GLN A 226 -3.11 -5.23 1.79
N ARG A 227 -2.35 -4.33 2.43
CA ARG A 227 -1.05 -3.85 1.97
C ARG A 227 0.02 -4.93 1.96
N VAL A 228 0.16 -5.71 3.02
CA VAL A 228 1.27 -6.67 3.15
C VAL A 228 1.08 -7.88 2.21
N PHE A 229 -0.16 -8.39 2.08
CA PHE A 229 -0.41 -9.67 1.42
C PHE A 229 -0.95 -9.55 0.00
N ASN A 230 -1.70 -8.50 -0.32
CA ASN A 230 -2.49 -8.51 -1.56
C ASN A 230 -2.06 -7.46 -2.58
N LEU A 231 -1.88 -6.19 -2.17
CA LEU A 231 -1.52 -5.12 -3.11
C LEU A 231 -0.23 -5.39 -3.92
N PRO A 232 0.87 -5.89 -3.33
CA PRO A 232 2.13 -6.08 -4.06
C PRO A 232 2.06 -7.19 -5.12
N ARG A 233 1.01 -8.02 -5.09
CA ARG A 233 0.85 -9.22 -5.93
C ARG A 233 -0.25 -9.07 -6.98
N ILE A 234 -0.80 -7.86 -7.15
CA ILE A 234 -1.77 -7.56 -8.20
C ILE A 234 -1.19 -7.89 -9.59
N GLY A 235 0.12 -7.70 -9.76
CA GLY A 235 0.81 -7.85 -11.05
C GLY A 235 0.89 -6.55 -11.86
N ALA A 236 0.59 -5.42 -11.21
CA ALA A 236 0.75 -4.06 -11.73
C ALA A 236 1.24 -3.14 -10.60
N PRO A 237 2.00 -2.07 -10.91
CA PRO A 237 2.36 -1.05 -9.93
C PRO A 237 1.13 -0.31 -9.41
N HIS A 238 1.19 0.11 -8.15
CA HIS A 238 0.16 0.91 -7.48
C HIS A 238 0.82 1.98 -6.62
N ASP A 239 0.14 3.12 -6.49
CA ASP A 239 0.56 4.24 -5.63
C ASP A 239 -0.29 4.23 -4.36
N VAL A 240 0.32 4.32 -3.17
CA VAL A 240 -0.41 4.45 -1.91
C VAL A 240 -0.36 5.89 -1.42
N VAL A 241 -1.52 6.54 -1.43
CA VAL A 241 -1.67 7.97 -1.13
C VAL A 241 -2.74 8.22 -0.08
N LEU A 242 -2.68 9.39 0.54
CA LEU A 242 -3.73 9.93 1.38
C LEU A 242 -4.95 10.29 0.53
N LEU A 243 -6.14 9.94 1.02
CA LEU A 243 -7.42 10.28 0.40
C LEU A 243 -7.57 11.79 0.21
N ARG A 244 -7.07 12.57 1.17
CA ARG A 244 -7.05 14.03 1.13
C ARG A 244 -6.33 14.60 -0.10
N ASP A 245 -5.27 13.95 -0.59
CA ASP A 245 -4.57 14.40 -1.79
C ASP A 245 -5.44 14.25 -3.05
N LEU A 246 -6.32 13.24 -3.08
CA LEU A 246 -7.30 13.08 -4.15
C LEU A 246 -8.38 14.16 -4.06
N ILE A 247 -8.91 14.41 -2.85
CA ILE A 247 -9.93 15.44 -2.58
C ILE A 247 -9.43 16.83 -3.01
N GLU A 248 -8.15 17.12 -2.76
CA GLU A 248 -7.51 18.39 -3.13
C GLU A 248 -7.08 18.44 -4.62
N GLY A 249 -7.33 17.40 -5.40
CA GLY A 249 -7.00 17.37 -6.83
C GLY A 249 -5.51 17.33 -7.13
N ARG A 250 -4.68 16.83 -6.21
CA ARG A 250 -3.21 16.73 -6.38
C ARG A 250 -2.76 15.50 -7.16
N LEU A 251 -3.62 14.50 -7.28
CA LEU A 251 -3.30 13.23 -7.92
C LEU A 251 -3.34 13.34 -9.46
N PRO A 252 -2.45 12.63 -10.18
CA PRO A 252 -2.65 12.38 -11.61
C PRO A 252 -3.91 11.51 -11.83
N PRO A 253 -4.42 11.41 -13.07
CA PRO A 253 -5.50 10.49 -13.38
C PRO A 253 -5.05 9.03 -13.24
N TYR A 254 -5.89 8.20 -12.61
CA TYR A 254 -5.72 6.74 -12.51
C TYR A 254 -6.91 6.04 -13.17
N LYS A 255 -6.74 4.76 -13.52
CA LYS A 255 -7.84 3.94 -14.06
C LYS A 255 -8.65 3.28 -12.94
N LEU A 256 -7.98 2.87 -11.87
CA LEU A 256 -8.57 2.22 -10.70
C LEU A 256 -8.21 2.98 -9.41
N TYR A 257 -9.22 3.23 -8.58
CA TYR A 257 -9.11 3.83 -7.25
C TYR A 257 -9.60 2.84 -6.20
N ILE A 258 -8.74 2.44 -5.26
CA ILE A 258 -9.05 1.48 -4.19
C ILE A 258 -9.13 2.22 -2.85
N PHE A 259 -10.32 2.34 -2.27
CA PHE A 259 -10.56 3.04 -1.01
C PHE A 259 -10.48 2.08 0.16
N LEU A 260 -9.37 2.12 0.92
CA LEU A 260 -9.12 1.17 1.99
C LEU A 260 -10.04 1.37 3.21
N ASN A 261 -10.22 2.62 3.61
CA ASN A 261 -10.88 2.95 4.88
C ASN A 261 -11.61 4.31 4.85
N ALA A 262 -12.13 4.73 3.69
CA ALA A 262 -12.84 6.01 3.53
C ALA A 262 -14.21 6.02 4.23
N PHE A 263 -14.26 5.86 5.55
CA PHE A 263 -15.47 5.61 6.32
C PHE A 263 -16.19 6.89 6.73
N ARG A 264 -15.42 7.94 7.03
CA ARG A 264 -15.92 9.26 7.41
C ARG A 264 -15.61 10.27 6.31
N LEU A 265 -16.65 10.90 5.79
CA LEU A 265 -16.54 11.95 4.78
C LEU A 265 -17.63 12.99 5.01
N THR A 266 -17.24 14.26 5.03
CA THR A 266 -18.19 15.39 5.01
C THR A 266 -18.82 15.56 3.64
N ARG A 267 -19.89 16.37 3.55
CA ARG A 267 -20.51 16.71 2.26
C ARG A 267 -19.52 17.32 1.26
N PRO A 268 -18.71 18.34 1.59
CA PRO A 268 -17.72 18.87 0.63
C PRO A 268 -16.70 17.83 0.16
N GLN A 269 -16.26 16.93 1.04
CA GLN A 269 -15.32 15.86 0.67
C GLN A 269 -15.97 14.87 -0.31
N ARG A 270 -17.25 14.52 -0.12
CA ARG A 270 -18.00 13.64 -1.04
C ARG A 270 -18.18 14.27 -2.41
N GLU A 271 -18.55 15.56 -2.46
CA GLU A 271 -18.71 16.30 -3.71
C GLU A 271 -17.39 16.37 -4.48
N ALA A 272 -16.28 16.66 -3.78
CA ALA A 272 -14.94 16.64 -4.36
C ALA A 272 -14.57 15.26 -4.90
N LEU A 273 -14.78 14.18 -4.13
CA LEU A 273 -14.52 12.80 -4.58
C LEU A 273 -15.37 12.42 -5.79
N ALA A 274 -16.66 12.78 -5.80
CA ALA A 274 -17.55 12.53 -6.92
C ALA A 274 -17.02 13.21 -8.20
N SER A 275 -16.57 14.48 -8.11
CA SER A 275 -15.99 15.20 -9.25
C SER A 275 -14.70 14.57 -9.79
N GLN A 276 -13.92 13.90 -8.93
CA GLN A 276 -12.70 13.22 -9.33
C GLN A 276 -12.98 11.85 -9.95
N ILE A 277 -13.93 11.08 -9.41
CA ILE A 277 -14.08 9.66 -9.74
C ILE A 277 -15.16 9.42 -10.79
N ARG A 278 -16.24 10.22 -10.81
CA ARG A 278 -17.42 9.95 -11.65
C ARG A 278 -17.29 10.50 -13.07
N ARG A 279 -16.16 10.21 -13.71
CA ARG A 279 -15.83 10.70 -15.05
C ARG A 279 -14.87 9.76 -15.76
N GLU A 280 -14.78 9.89 -17.08
CA GLU A 280 -13.71 9.32 -17.90
C GLU A 280 -13.56 7.78 -17.79
N GLY A 281 -14.63 7.07 -17.47
CA GLY A 281 -14.65 5.61 -17.34
C GLY A 281 -13.86 5.07 -16.14
N ARG A 282 -13.50 5.93 -15.17
CA ARG A 282 -12.73 5.55 -13.98
C ARG A 282 -13.48 4.51 -13.14
N THR A 283 -12.72 3.63 -12.48
CA THR A 283 -13.28 2.56 -11.64
C THR A 283 -12.93 2.80 -10.17
N ALA A 284 -13.92 2.71 -9.29
CA ALA A 284 -13.72 2.77 -7.85
C ALA A 284 -14.03 1.42 -7.20
N LEU A 285 -13.12 0.96 -6.33
CA LEU A 285 -13.31 -0.17 -5.43
C LEU A 285 -13.44 0.36 -4.00
N TRP A 286 -14.62 0.20 -3.42
CA TRP A 286 -14.93 0.61 -2.06
C TRP A 286 -14.88 -0.57 -1.10
N LEU A 287 -14.12 -0.45 -0.01
CA LEU A 287 -14.02 -1.50 1.00
C LEU A 287 -14.87 -1.19 2.24
N TYR A 288 -15.64 -2.19 2.68
CA TYR A 288 -16.41 -2.21 3.93
C TYR A 288 -17.47 -1.11 4.11
N ALA A 289 -17.14 0.06 4.66
CA ALA A 289 -18.12 1.06 5.09
C ALA A 289 -17.92 2.45 4.45
N PRO A 290 -17.74 2.54 3.12
CA PRO A 290 -17.39 3.79 2.43
C PRO A 290 -18.41 4.90 2.69
N GLY A 291 -17.99 5.96 3.35
CA GLY A 291 -18.80 7.14 3.63
C GLY A 291 -19.99 6.87 4.56
N TYR A 292 -19.97 5.83 5.39
CA TYR A 292 -21.05 5.59 6.35
C TYR A 292 -21.21 6.72 7.38
N ILE A 293 -20.12 7.37 7.76
CA ILE A 293 -20.08 8.44 8.75
C ILE A 293 -20.07 9.79 8.02
N ASN A 294 -21.04 10.65 8.35
CA ASN A 294 -21.26 11.97 7.78
C ASN A 294 -21.65 12.96 8.89
N ASP A 295 -20.67 13.45 9.65
CA ASP A 295 -20.90 14.20 10.88
C ASP A 295 -21.42 15.64 10.69
N ASP A 296 -21.43 16.16 9.45
CA ASP A 296 -22.10 17.40 9.05
C ASP A 296 -23.53 17.19 8.51
N ALA A 297 -24.09 15.98 8.63
CA ALA A 297 -25.50 15.68 8.34
C ALA A 297 -26.36 15.55 9.61
N ASP A 298 -27.67 15.76 9.46
CA ASP A 298 -28.64 15.64 10.57
C ASP A 298 -28.63 14.24 11.22
N ALA A 299 -28.42 13.19 10.40
CA ALA A 299 -28.26 11.81 10.85
C ALA A 299 -26.84 11.32 10.52
N PRO A 300 -25.87 11.41 11.45
CA PRO A 300 -24.46 11.17 11.12
C PRO A 300 -24.07 9.76 10.68
N LEU A 301 -24.86 8.76 11.03
CA LEU A 301 -24.60 7.35 10.74
C LEU A 301 -25.78 6.79 9.95
N HIS A 302 -25.60 6.61 8.63
CA HIS A 302 -26.67 6.14 7.76
C HIS A 302 -26.13 5.49 6.48
N GLU A 303 -26.74 4.38 6.04
CA GLU A 303 -26.42 3.71 4.78
C GLU A 303 -26.65 4.60 3.55
N ASP A 304 -27.60 5.54 3.60
CA ASP A 304 -27.85 6.49 2.49
C ASP A 304 -26.62 7.33 2.16
N HIS A 305 -25.74 7.61 3.13
CA HIS A 305 -24.48 8.29 2.86
C HIS A 305 -23.53 7.43 2.02
N MET A 306 -23.55 6.11 2.23
CA MET A 306 -22.82 5.16 1.40
C MET A 306 -23.43 5.08 0.00
N THR A 307 -24.76 5.12 -0.09
CA THR A 307 -25.47 5.14 -1.38
C THR A 307 -25.19 6.40 -2.17
N ASP A 308 -25.22 7.56 -1.52
CA ASP A 308 -24.87 8.83 -2.15
C ASP A 308 -23.44 8.79 -2.71
N LEU A 309 -22.47 8.25 -1.97
CA LEU A 309 -21.07 8.18 -2.40
C LEU A 309 -20.81 7.14 -3.50
N THR A 310 -21.36 5.93 -3.35
CA THR A 310 -21.00 4.78 -4.21
C THR A 310 -22.00 4.51 -5.33
N GLY A 311 -23.20 5.08 -5.25
CA GLY A 311 -24.31 4.81 -6.16
C GLY A 311 -24.96 3.43 -6.00
N LEU A 312 -24.52 2.64 -5.01
CA LEU A 312 -25.06 1.32 -4.64
C LEU A 312 -25.99 1.44 -3.43
N ARG A 313 -27.07 0.67 -3.39
CA ARG A 313 -27.94 0.55 -2.20
C ARG A 313 -27.43 -0.51 -1.24
N PHE A 314 -27.58 -0.26 0.06
CA PHE A 314 -27.05 -1.14 1.11
C PHE A 314 -28.12 -1.59 2.10
N GLY A 315 -27.92 -2.78 2.64
CA GLY A 315 -28.56 -3.23 3.86
C GLY A 315 -27.53 -3.37 4.99
N ARG A 316 -27.99 -3.16 6.23
CA ARG A 316 -27.15 -3.16 7.44
C ARG A 316 -27.57 -4.26 8.42
N ALA A 317 -26.61 -4.83 9.13
CA ALA A 317 -26.83 -5.67 10.29
C ALA A 317 -25.88 -5.26 11.42
N ASP A 318 -26.41 -5.01 12.61
CA ASP A 318 -25.63 -4.45 13.73
C ASP A 318 -24.91 -5.48 14.58
N ASN A 319 -25.34 -6.74 14.49
CA ASN A 319 -24.73 -7.81 15.26
C ASN A 319 -23.29 -8.08 14.78
N PRO A 320 -22.28 -7.98 15.67
CA PRO A 320 -20.90 -8.26 15.29
C PRO A 320 -20.70 -9.70 14.82
N TRP A 321 -19.94 -9.88 13.73
CA TRP A 321 -19.65 -11.21 13.17
C TRP A 321 -18.32 -11.22 12.40
N SER A 322 -17.71 -12.40 12.29
CA SER A 322 -16.58 -12.64 11.37
C SER A 322 -17.11 -12.80 9.95
N VAL A 323 -16.73 -11.90 9.05
CA VAL A 323 -17.24 -11.89 7.68
C VAL A 323 -16.24 -12.50 6.72
N HIS A 324 -16.72 -13.43 5.89
CA HIS A 324 -15.94 -14.06 4.83
C HIS A 324 -16.71 -13.99 3.52
N ALA A 325 -16.02 -13.68 2.43
CA ALA A 325 -16.56 -13.63 1.08
C ALA A 325 -16.02 -14.76 0.21
N HIS A 326 -16.80 -15.08 -0.83
CA HIS A 326 -16.47 -16.04 -1.88
C HIS A 326 -17.14 -15.62 -3.20
N ILE A 327 -16.61 -16.12 -4.32
CA ILE A 327 -17.16 -15.86 -5.65
C ILE A 327 -18.36 -16.76 -5.92
N THR A 328 -19.40 -16.21 -6.53
CA THR A 328 -20.60 -16.97 -6.95
C THR A 328 -20.91 -16.80 -8.43
N ASN A 329 -20.40 -15.75 -9.08
CA ASN A 329 -20.49 -15.55 -10.51
C ASN A 329 -19.11 -15.74 -11.15
N PHE A 330 -18.84 -16.92 -11.70
CA PHE A 330 -17.59 -17.24 -12.40
C PHE A 330 -17.63 -16.92 -13.91
N GLN A 331 -18.69 -16.30 -14.41
CA GLN A 331 -18.81 -15.92 -15.83
C GLN A 331 -18.34 -14.49 -16.09
N HIS A 332 -18.38 -13.63 -15.08
CA HIS A 332 -18.00 -12.23 -15.21
C HIS A 332 -16.49 -12.06 -15.43
N GLU A 333 -16.08 -11.04 -16.19
CA GLU A 333 -14.68 -10.81 -16.56
C GLU A 333 -13.74 -10.64 -15.36
N ILE A 334 -14.23 -9.99 -14.29
CA ILE A 334 -13.49 -9.80 -13.04
C ILE A 334 -13.16 -11.15 -12.37
N THR A 335 -14.06 -12.12 -12.45
CA THR A 335 -14.06 -13.31 -11.57
C THR A 335 -13.84 -14.63 -12.29
N LYS A 336 -13.84 -14.66 -13.62
CA LYS A 336 -13.71 -15.87 -14.44
C LYS A 336 -12.44 -16.71 -14.23
N ASP A 337 -11.36 -16.08 -13.76
CA ASP A 337 -10.06 -16.73 -13.53
C ASP A 337 -9.80 -17.00 -12.04
N ILE A 338 -10.82 -16.84 -11.18
CA ILE A 338 -10.68 -17.00 -9.73
C ILE A 338 -11.02 -18.44 -9.33
N PRO A 339 -10.18 -19.13 -8.53
CA PRO A 339 -10.47 -20.46 -8.02
C PRO A 339 -11.74 -20.50 -7.15
N GLN A 340 -12.52 -21.58 -7.27
CA GLN A 340 -13.77 -21.77 -6.51
C GLN A 340 -13.55 -21.95 -5.00
N ASP A 341 -12.36 -22.36 -4.60
CA ASP A 341 -11.94 -22.60 -3.22
C ASP A 341 -11.32 -21.35 -2.56
N LEU A 342 -11.37 -20.19 -3.22
CA LEU A 342 -10.91 -18.93 -2.65
C LEU A 342 -11.96 -18.30 -1.74
N PHE A 343 -11.65 -18.25 -0.45
CA PHE A 343 -12.39 -17.52 0.58
C PHE A 343 -11.48 -16.45 1.20
N TRP A 344 -12.04 -15.29 1.55
CA TRP A 344 -11.28 -14.23 2.21
C TRP A 344 -12.14 -13.40 3.14
N GLY A 345 -11.52 -12.62 4.03
CA GLY A 345 -12.22 -11.76 4.96
C GLY A 345 -11.44 -11.62 6.26
N THR A 346 -12.14 -11.66 7.38
CA THR A 346 -11.55 -11.52 8.71
C THR A 346 -12.22 -12.43 9.73
N GLN A 347 -11.40 -13.00 10.62
CA GLN A 347 -11.88 -13.72 11.80
C GLN A 347 -12.27 -12.78 12.95
N ARG A 348 -11.94 -11.48 12.84
CA ARG A 348 -12.32 -10.48 13.83
C ARG A 348 -13.76 -10.04 13.61
N SER A 349 -14.49 -9.80 14.70
CA SER A 349 -15.88 -9.37 14.64
C SER A 349 -15.99 -7.95 14.09
N LEU A 350 -16.68 -7.80 12.95
CA LEU A 350 -17.02 -6.52 12.34
C LEU A 350 -18.47 -6.15 12.65
N ALA A 351 -18.70 -4.88 12.96
CA ALA A 351 -20.01 -4.26 13.07
C ALA A 351 -19.90 -2.75 12.79
N PRO A 352 -20.93 -2.13 12.20
CA PRO A 352 -22.05 -2.79 11.53
C PRO A 352 -21.63 -3.50 10.23
N ILE A 353 -22.35 -4.55 9.85
CA ILE A 353 -22.08 -5.32 8.64
C ILE A 353 -22.94 -4.79 7.49
N PHE A 354 -22.32 -4.42 6.38
CA PHE A 354 -22.99 -3.89 5.20
C PHE A 354 -22.97 -4.89 4.04
N HIS A 355 -24.12 -5.05 3.38
CA HIS A 355 -24.25 -5.84 2.15
C HIS A 355 -24.95 -5.05 1.07
N VAL A 356 -24.74 -5.43 -0.19
CA VAL A 356 -25.43 -4.80 -1.31
C VAL A 356 -26.89 -5.26 -1.32
N ALA A 357 -27.78 -4.27 -1.38
CA ALA A 357 -29.23 -4.41 -1.51
C ALA A 357 -29.74 -3.68 -2.76
N ASP A 358 -28.88 -3.47 -3.75
CA ASP A 358 -29.18 -2.83 -5.02
C ASP A 358 -29.61 -3.89 -6.06
N PRO A 359 -30.86 -3.87 -6.55
CA PRO A 359 -31.31 -4.79 -7.59
C PRO A 359 -30.67 -4.53 -8.97
N GLU A 360 -30.09 -3.34 -9.19
CA GLU A 360 -29.41 -2.99 -10.44
C GLU A 360 -27.92 -3.39 -10.43
N ALA A 361 -27.38 -3.81 -9.29
CA ALA A 361 -25.98 -4.23 -9.19
C ALA A 361 -25.78 -5.67 -9.65
N THR A 362 -24.72 -5.90 -10.42
CA THR A 362 -24.25 -7.23 -10.76
C THR A 362 -23.52 -7.83 -9.57
N VAL A 363 -24.10 -8.86 -8.96
CA VAL A 363 -23.47 -9.60 -7.86
C VAL A 363 -22.39 -10.54 -8.40
N LEU A 364 -21.17 -10.38 -7.91
CA LEU A 364 -19.99 -11.18 -8.27
C LEU A 364 -19.68 -12.25 -7.23
N GLY A 365 -19.93 -11.92 -5.96
CA GLY A 365 -19.64 -12.76 -4.81
C GLY A 365 -20.57 -12.49 -3.64
N GLN A 366 -20.66 -13.47 -2.75
CA GLN A 366 -21.46 -13.40 -1.53
C GLN A 366 -20.55 -13.38 -0.32
N MET A 367 -21.01 -12.74 0.76
CA MET A 367 -20.42 -12.83 2.09
C MET A 367 -21.30 -13.67 3.00
N ILE A 368 -20.64 -14.39 3.91
CA ILE A 368 -21.25 -15.19 4.96
C ILE A 368 -21.45 -14.29 6.19
N THR A 369 -22.67 -14.26 6.69
CA THR A 369 -23.10 -13.44 7.83
C THR A 369 -23.68 -14.30 8.94
N VAL A 370 -24.17 -13.65 10.01
CA VAL A 370 -24.72 -14.32 11.20
C VAL A 370 -25.72 -15.42 10.81
N TYR A 371 -25.63 -16.57 11.50
CA TYR A 371 -26.41 -17.78 11.23
C TYR A 371 -26.17 -18.43 9.85
N GLY A 372 -24.99 -18.23 9.27
CA GLY A 372 -24.62 -18.83 7.97
C GLY A 372 -25.37 -18.24 6.78
N ARG A 373 -25.99 -17.07 6.96
CA ARG A 373 -26.77 -16.42 5.88
C ARG A 373 -25.82 -15.82 4.86
N SER A 374 -26.08 -16.06 3.59
CA SER A 374 -25.32 -15.44 2.50
C SER A 374 -26.00 -14.17 1.99
N LYS A 375 -25.20 -13.12 1.83
CA LYS A 375 -25.64 -11.81 1.33
C LYS A 375 -24.70 -11.31 0.23
N PRO A 376 -25.14 -10.51 -0.75
CA PRO A 376 -24.24 -9.91 -1.75
C PRO A 376 -23.11 -9.12 -1.09
N GLY A 377 -21.87 -9.60 -1.24
CA GLY A 377 -20.68 -9.07 -0.57
C GLY A 377 -19.62 -8.53 -1.53
N LEU A 378 -19.68 -8.89 -2.81
CA LEU A 378 -18.89 -8.30 -3.88
C LEU A 378 -19.84 -8.02 -5.05
N ALA A 379 -20.00 -6.75 -5.43
CA ALA A 379 -20.88 -6.36 -6.52
C ALA A 379 -20.32 -5.18 -7.31
N LEU A 380 -20.80 -5.06 -8.54
CA LEU A 380 -20.45 -4.03 -9.51
C LEU A 380 -21.71 -3.32 -10.00
N LYS A 381 -21.64 -1.99 -10.15
CA LYS A 381 -22.61 -1.20 -10.90
C LYS A 381 -21.87 -0.31 -11.90
N GLU A 382 -22.27 -0.41 -13.17
CA GLU A 382 -21.76 0.44 -14.24
C GLU A 382 -22.64 1.68 -14.39
N PHE A 383 -22.00 2.85 -14.44
CA PHE A 383 -22.63 4.11 -14.79
C PHE A 383 -22.08 4.57 -16.14
N ALA A 384 -22.72 5.57 -16.76
CA ALA A 384 -22.33 6.08 -18.07
C ALA A 384 -20.86 6.54 -18.12
N GLU A 385 -20.35 7.16 -17.04
CA GLU A 385 -19.02 7.77 -17.02
C GLU A 385 -18.04 7.12 -16.04
N TRP A 386 -18.46 6.11 -15.26
CA TRP A 386 -17.61 5.48 -14.25
C TRP A 386 -18.17 4.13 -13.80
N ARG A 387 -17.39 3.39 -13.00
CA ARG A 387 -17.76 2.07 -12.49
C ARG A 387 -17.57 2.04 -10.98
N SER A 388 -18.56 1.51 -10.27
CA SER A 388 -18.53 1.38 -8.82
C SER A 388 -18.55 -0.07 -8.41
N ILE A 389 -17.50 -0.51 -7.73
CA ILE A 389 -17.34 -1.87 -7.20
C ILE A 389 -17.30 -1.76 -5.69
N TYR A 390 -18.07 -2.60 -5.02
CA TYR A 390 -18.08 -2.69 -3.56
C TYR A 390 -17.64 -4.07 -3.11
N CYS A 391 -16.75 -4.13 -2.11
CA CYS A 391 -16.40 -5.34 -1.40
C CYS A 391 -16.64 -5.15 0.11
N ALA A 392 -17.54 -5.96 0.67
CA ALA A 392 -17.97 -5.87 2.06
C ALA A 392 -16.90 -6.36 3.05
N THR A 393 -16.01 -7.25 2.61
CA THR A 393 -15.03 -7.89 3.47
C THR A 393 -13.64 -7.26 3.28
N PRO A 394 -12.88 -7.08 4.36
CA PRO A 394 -11.49 -6.62 4.25
C PRO A 394 -10.60 -7.71 3.64
N ASN A 395 -9.33 -7.36 3.38
CA ASN A 395 -8.30 -8.30 2.94
C ASN A 395 -8.62 -8.98 1.59
N VAL A 396 -9.01 -8.18 0.59
CA VAL A 396 -9.35 -8.59 -0.77
C VAL A 396 -8.13 -9.24 -1.45
N PRO A 397 -8.22 -10.52 -1.89
CA PRO A 397 -7.11 -11.26 -2.46
C PRO A 397 -6.54 -10.67 -3.75
N ALA A 398 -5.23 -10.83 -3.95
CA ALA A 398 -4.56 -10.38 -5.17
C ALA A 398 -5.22 -10.87 -6.49
N PRO A 399 -5.71 -12.12 -6.63
CA PRO A 399 -6.44 -12.54 -7.84
C PRO A 399 -7.73 -11.76 -8.10
N VAL A 400 -8.48 -11.40 -7.05
CA VAL A 400 -9.69 -10.58 -7.15
C VAL A 400 -9.32 -9.15 -7.58
N LEU A 401 -8.33 -8.55 -6.93
CA LEU A 401 -7.83 -7.22 -7.28
C LEU A 401 -7.29 -7.16 -8.72
N ARG A 402 -6.58 -8.21 -9.16
CA ARG A 402 -6.09 -8.34 -10.54
C ARG A 402 -7.23 -8.41 -11.54
N GLY A 403 -8.28 -9.16 -11.23
CA GLY A 403 -9.51 -9.20 -12.04
C GLY A 403 -10.16 -7.82 -12.18
N ILE A 404 -10.25 -7.07 -11.08
CA ILE A 404 -10.76 -5.70 -11.05
C ILE A 404 -9.85 -4.75 -11.85
N ALA A 405 -8.53 -4.84 -11.66
CA ALA A 405 -7.55 -4.02 -12.37
C ALA A 405 -7.62 -4.25 -13.89
N ARG A 406 -7.68 -5.51 -14.33
CA ARG A 406 -7.90 -5.86 -15.74
C ARG A 406 -9.17 -5.23 -16.30
N TYR A 407 -10.27 -5.37 -15.58
CA TYR A 407 -11.57 -4.83 -15.99
C TYR A 407 -11.58 -3.29 -16.02
N ALA A 408 -10.82 -2.63 -15.13
CA ALA A 408 -10.59 -1.19 -15.15
C ALA A 408 -9.64 -0.73 -16.30
N GLY A 409 -9.07 -1.66 -17.06
CA GLY A 409 -8.14 -1.37 -18.17
C GLY A 409 -6.71 -1.09 -17.73
N VAL A 410 -6.33 -1.45 -16.50
CA VAL A 410 -4.95 -1.34 -15.99
C VAL A 410 -4.03 -2.30 -16.74
N HIS A 411 -2.85 -1.82 -17.13
CA HIS A 411 -1.80 -2.64 -17.71
C HIS A 411 -1.25 -3.62 -16.66
N LEU A 412 -1.48 -4.92 -16.88
CA LEU A 412 -0.93 -5.98 -16.04
C LEU A 412 0.39 -6.46 -16.62
N TYR A 413 1.46 -6.33 -15.85
CA TYR A 413 2.78 -6.86 -16.19
C TYR A 413 2.84 -8.37 -16.03
N SER A 414 2.24 -8.91 -14.97
CA SER A 414 2.28 -10.34 -14.67
C SER A 414 0.97 -10.85 -14.08
N LYS A 415 0.71 -12.15 -14.25
CA LYS A 415 -0.42 -12.86 -13.62
C LYS A 415 0.04 -13.85 -12.54
N ALA A 416 1.36 -14.01 -12.35
CA ALA A 416 1.94 -15.06 -11.51
C ALA A 416 1.82 -14.81 -10.00
N GLY A 417 1.50 -13.58 -9.58
CA GLY A 417 1.34 -13.24 -8.16
C GLY A 417 2.66 -13.05 -7.40
N ASP A 418 3.77 -12.81 -8.09
CA ASP A 418 5.02 -12.34 -7.48
C ASP A 418 4.87 -10.89 -6.99
N VAL A 419 5.75 -10.49 -6.07
CA VAL A 419 5.87 -9.08 -5.68
C VAL A 419 6.52 -8.31 -6.85
N LEU A 420 5.88 -7.23 -7.29
CA LEU A 420 6.25 -6.51 -8.52
C LEU A 420 6.23 -4.99 -8.32
N TYR A 421 7.29 -4.33 -8.77
CA TYR A 421 7.37 -2.86 -8.87
C TYR A 421 7.78 -2.46 -10.28
N ALA A 422 7.27 -1.32 -10.77
CA ALA A 422 7.65 -0.84 -12.09
C ALA A 422 7.61 0.69 -12.22
N THR A 423 8.54 1.22 -13.03
CA THR A 423 8.53 2.57 -13.60
C THR A 423 8.56 2.46 -15.14
N PRO A 424 8.55 3.58 -15.89
CA PRO A 424 8.69 3.53 -17.35
C PRO A 424 9.93 2.79 -17.87
N ASN A 425 10.98 2.70 -17.05
CA ASN A 425 12.24 2.06 -17.43
C ASN A 425 12.71 0.94 -16.50
N LEU A 426 12.06 0.71 -15.36
CA LEU A 426 12.47 -0.30 -14.40
C LEU A 426 11.36 -1.32 -14.18
N LEU A 427 11.73 -2.59 -14.13
CA LEU A 427 10.85 -3.68 -13.71
C LEU A 427 11.58 -4.51 -12.65
N CYS A 428 11.01 -4.55 -11.44
CA CYS A 428 11.51 -5.37 -10.35
C CYS A 428 10.52 -6.49 -10.03
N VAL A 429 11.04 -7.69 -9.81
CA VAL A 429 10.24 -8.86 -9.40
C VAL A 429 10.97 -9.60 -8.29
N HIS A 430 10.23 -9.94 -7.24
CA HIS A 430 10.70 -10.81 -6.15
C HIS A 430 9.88 -12.10 -6.10
N THR A 431 10.56 -13.24 -6.23
CA THR A 431 9.94 -14.56 -6.30
C THR A 431 10.10 -15.31 -4.98
N SER A 432 9.02 -15.99 -4.57
CA SER A 432 9.10 -17.01 -3.53
C SER A 432 9.42 -18.38 -4.14
N GLY A 433 8.59 -18.85 -5.08
CA GLY A 433 8.73 -20.18 -5.70
C GLY A 433 9.56 -20.24 -6.99
N GLY A 434 9.84 -19.11 -7.64
CA GLY A 434 10.56 -19.08 -8.92
C GLY A 434 9.79 -19.77 -10.06
N GLY A 435 10.52 -20.18 -11.09
CA GLY A 435 10.02 -20.87 -12.29
C GLY A 435 9.86 -19.95 -13.52
N PRO A 436 9.22 -20.44 -14.59
CA PRO A 436 8.97 -19.67 -15.80
C PRO A 436 8.04 -18.49 -15.50
N ARG A 437 8.35 -17.33 -16.08
CA ARG A 437 7.57 -16.10 -16.00
C ARG A 437 7.49 -15.42 -17.34
N THR A 438 6.35 -14.80 -17.58
CA THR A 438 6.08 -13.96 -18.74
C THR A 438 5.65 -12.59 -18.23
N PHE A 439 6.39 -11.55 -18.62
CA PHE A 439 6.07 -10.16 -18.32
C PHE A 439 5.67 -9.41 -19.59
N THR A 440 4.53 -8.73 -19.56
CA THR A 440 4.10 -7.86 -20.67
C THR A 440 4.53 -6.43 -20.40
N LEU A 441 5.34 -5.86 -21.29
CA LEU A 441 5.80 -4.48 -21.19
C LEU A 441 4.76 -3.53 -21.80
N PRO A 442 4.60 -2.31 -21.25
CA PRO A 442 3.62 -1.33 -21.75
C PRO A 442 3.98 -0.78 -23.15
N LYS A 443 5.25 -0.88 -23.53
CA LYS A 443 5.80 -0.52 -24.83
C LYS A 443 6.95 -1.48 -25.17
N PRO A 444 7.29 -1.66 -26.46
CA PRO A 444 8.51 -2.37 -26.83
C PRO A 444 9.73 -1.73 -26.17
N ALA A 445 10.63 -2.56 -25.64
CA ALA A 445 11.93 -2.15 -25.12
C ALA A 445 13.01 -2.58 -26.12
N GLU A 446 13.89 -1.65 -26.49
CA GLU A 446 15.06 -1.94 -27.33
C GLU A 446 15.96 -2.94 -26.61
N ILE A 447 16.22 -2.74 -25.32
CA ILE A 447 16.97 -3.67 -24.48
C ILE A 447 16.28 -3.90 -23.14
N VAL A 448 16.32 -5.15 -22.69
CA VAL A 448 16.06 -5.55 -21.30
C VAL A 448 17.38 -6.02 -20.70
N TYR A 449 17.86 -5.33 -19.67
CA TYR A 449 19.16 -5.56 -19.04
C TYR A 449 19.02 -5.83 -17.54
N ASP A 450 19.62 -6.91 -17.06
CA ASP A 450 19.63 -7.26 -15.63
C ASP A 450 20.67 -6.41 -14.89
N LEU A 451 20.18 -5.56 -13.99
CA LEU A 451 21.01 -4.59 -13.26
C LEU A 451 21.74 -5.20 -12.06
N PHE A 452 21.35 -6.41 -11.63
CA PHE A 452 22.08 -7.14 -10.60
C PHE A 452 23.10 -8.11 -11.19
N GLU A 453 22.73 -8.81 -12.26
CA GLU A 453 23.60 -9.78 -12.93
C GLU A 453 24.45 -9.15 -14.05
N MET A 454 24.22 -7.86 -14.35
CA MET A 454 24.98 -7.06 -15.32
C MET A 454 25.08 -7.72 -16.70
N ARG A 455 23.92 -8.12 -17.26
CA ARG A 455 23.85 -8.76 -18.57
C ARG A 455 22.58 -8.41 -19.33
N GLU A 456 22.67 -8.44 -20.65
CA GLU A 456 21.50 -8.39 -21.53
C GLU A 456 20.64 -9.66 -21.33
N VAL A 457 19.33 -9.47 -21.25
CA VAL A 457 18.34 -10.54 -21.07
C VAL A 457 17.52 -10.74 -22.34
N ALA A 458 17.10 -9.65 -22.98
CA ALA A 458 16.34 -9.66 -24.22
C ALA A 458 16.51 -8.35 -25.00
N ARG A 459 16.16 -8.36 -26.29
CA ARG A 459 16.27 -7.23 -27.21
C ARG A 459 15.06 -7.15 -28.12
N ASP A 460 14.60 -5.93 -28.39
CA ASP A 460 13.45 -5.62 -29.27
C ASP A 460 12.18 -6.40 -28.90
N VAL A 461 11.84 -6.42 -27.61
CA VAL A 461 10.70 -7.19 -27.07
C VAL A 461 9.62 -6.31 -26.46
N CYS A 462 8.36 -6.73 -26.60
CA CYS A 462 7.23 -6.25 -25.80
C CYS A 462 6.81 -7.25 -24.72
N THR A 463 7.37 -8.46 -24.75
CA THR A 463 7.12 -9.54 -23.80
C THR A 463 8.45 -10.15 -23.38
N LEU A 464 8.69 -10.22 -22.07
CA LEU A 464 9.88 -10.81 -21.49
C LEU A 464 9.56 -12.19 -20.92
N GLU A 465 10.16 -13.21 -21.49
CA GLU A 465 10.07 -14.60 -21.01
C GLU A 465 11.38 -14.99 -20.32
N VAL A 466 11.31 -15.35 -19.04
CA VAL A 466 12.48 -15.68 -18.22
C VAL A 466 12.16 -16.82 -17.26
N ASN A 467 13.19 -17.55 -16.84
CA ASN A 467 13.09 -18.51 -15.75
C ASN A 467 13.79 -17.94 -14.51
N LEU A 468 13.03 -17.68 -13.45
CA LEU A 468 13.54 -17.06 -12.23
C LEU A 468 13.83 -18.11 -11.16
N PRO A 469 14.94 -18.00 -10.40
CA PRO A 469 15.15 -18.86 -9.24
C PRO A 469 14.08 -18.65 -8.16
N PRO A 470 13.84 -19.63 -7.27
CA PRO A 470 13.10 -19.37 -6.03
C PRO A 470 13.87 -18.41 -5.13
N ALA A 471 13.18 -17.76 -4.19
CA ALA A 471 13.76 -16.84 -3.22
C ALA A 471 14.74 -15.82 -3.84
N SER A 472 14.37 -15.20 -4.96
CA SER A 472 15.26 -14.31 -5.70
C SER A 472 14.62 -12.97 -6.04
N THR A 473 15.46 -11.98 -6.32
CA THR A 473 15.03 -10.66 -6.79
C THR A 473 15.78 -10.32 -8.06
N SER A 474 15.03 -9.92 -9.09
CA SER A 474 15.56 -9.41 -10.34
C SER A 474 15.11 -7.97 -10.53
N LEU A 475 16.01 -7.13 -11.02
CA LEU A 475 15.75 -5.74 -11.36
C LEU A 475 16.26 -5.52 -12.78
N TRP A 476 15.34 -5.22 -13.69
CA TRP A 476 15.65 -4.99 -15.09
C TRP A 476 15.47 -3.52 -15.46
N TYR A 477 16.41 -3.00 -16.24
CA TYR A 477 16.18 -1.84 -17.07
C TYR A 477 15.51 -2.30 -18.37
N ALA A 478 14.40 -1.67 -18.75
CA ALA A 478 13.70 -1.89 -20.01
C ALA A 478 13.54 -0.54 -20.74
N GLY A 479 14.32 -0.35 -21.81
CA GLY A 479 14.35 0.95 -22.51
C GLY A 479 15.38 1.00 -23.62
N ASP A 480 15.87 2.22 -23.89
CA ASP A 480 16.84 2.50 -24.96
C ASP A 480 18.25 2.07 -24.54
N ALA A 481 19.02 1.46 -25.46
CA ALA A 481 20.33 0.90 -25.16
C ALA A 481 21.38 1.97 -24.84
N GLN A 482 21.22 3.19 -25.37
CA GLN A 482 22.16 4.30 -25.14
C GLN A 482 22.30 4.71 -23.67
N ARG A 483 21.30 4.42 -22.82
CA ARG A 483 21.34 4.79 -21.38
C ARG A 483 22.15 3.83 -20.51
N LEU A 484 22.58 2.70 -21.06
CA LEU A 484 23.44 1.72 -20.39
C LEU A 484 24.93 1.94 -20.66
N LEU A 485 25.27 2.78 -21.65
CA LEU A 485 26.62 3.24 -21.97
C LEU A 485 26.98 4.46 -21.11
#